data_AF-A0A5Q2MFI5-F1
#
_entry.id   AF-A0A5Q2MFI5-F1
#
_cell.length_a   1.000
_cell.length_b   1.000
_cell.length_c   1.000
_cell.angle_alpha   90.00
_cell.angle_beta   90.00
_cell.angle_gamma   90.00
#
_symmetry.space_group_name_H-M   'P 1'
#
loop_
_entity.id
_entity.type
_entity.pdbx_description
1 polymer ?
#
loop_
_entity_poly.entity_id
_entity_poly.type
_entity_poly.pdbx_seq_one_letter_code
_entity_poly.pdbx_strand_id
1 'polypeptide(L)'
;MTERFGRPGTFARPPDPGRQPVITVVVLGDEFSGAMAYALDCALFMPASVRAVRVRPRSRLERPCPIPVDDLSGVPSASLAKVSACSDRMVVQSGGRDVDPTLLDLRRQTSSPVVEVDGNGVVMRVSDPRGWSMPAVGRHAG
;
A
#
# COMPACT_ATOMS: atom_id res chain seq x y z
N MET A 1 -39.35 10.87 -17.46
CA MET A 1 -38.82 10.51 -16.13
C MET A 1 -38.16 9.16 -16.29
N THR A 2 -36.84 9.14 -16.49
CA THR A 2 -36.07 7.90 -16.70
C THR A 2 -34.73 8.07 -16.01
N GLU A 3 -34.63 7.44 -14.83
CA GLU A 3 -33.42 7.38 -14.03
C GLU A 3 -32.34 6.60 -14.80
N ARG A 4 -31.23 7.26 -15.12
CA ARG A 4 -30.02 6.59 -15.60
C ARG A 4 -29.18 6.24 -14.39
N PHE A 5 -29.31 5.00 -13.93
CA PHE A 5 -28.38 4.39 -12.98
C PHE A 5 -26.95 4.49 -13.54
N GLY A 6 -26.12 5.28 -12.86
CA GLY A 6 -24.69 5.38 -13.13
C GLY A 6 -24.04 4.01 -12.93
N ARG A 7 -23.21 3.61 -13.89
CA ARG A 7 -22.45 2.35 -13.85
C ARG A 7 -21.64 2.26 -12.55
N PRO A 8 -21.65 1.13 -11.84
CA PRO A 8 -20.75 0.92 -10.72
C PRO A 8 -19.31 0.99 -11.22
N GLY A 9 -18.48 1.76 -10.50
CA GLY A 9 -17.10 2.04 -10.84
C GLY A 9 -16.32 0.75 -11.12
N THR A 10 -15.56 0.75 -12.21
CA THR A 10 -14.66 -0.36 -12.52
C THR A 10 -13.51 -0.31 -11.52
N PHE A 11 -13.71 -1.03 -10.41
CA PHE A 11 -12.73 -1.39 -9.39
C PHE A 11 -11.47 -1.98 -10.04
N ALA A 12 -10.36 -1.98 -9.29
CA ALA A 12 -9.03 -2.47 -9.67
C ALA A 12 -9.02 -3.58 -10.73
N ARG A 13 -7.99 -3.59 -11.61
CA ARG A 13 -7.79 -4.62 -12.64
C ARG A 13 -8.24 -5.98 -12.10
N PRO A 14 -9.24 -6.64 -12.72
CA PRO A 14 -9.73 -7.91 -12.20
C PRO A 14 -8.54 -8.87 -12.09
N PRO A 15 -8.39 -9.60 -10.97
CA PRO A 15 -7.29 -10.53 -10.81
C PRO A 15 -7.33 -11.54 -11.97
N ASP A 16 -6.18 -11.79 -12.59
CA ASP A 16 -6.09 -12.79 -13.65
C ASP A 16 -6.48 -14.16 -13.07
N PRO A 17 -7.45 -14.88 -13.67
CA PRO A 17 -7.93 -16.15 -13.12
C PRO A 17 -6.78 -17.14 -13.01
N GLY A 18 -6.48 -17.57 -11.78
CA GLY A 18 -5.37 -18.47 -11.44
C GLY A 18 -4.11 -17.79 -10.90
N ARG A 19 -4.01 -16.45 -10.94
CA ARG A 19 -2.92 -15.71 -10.27
C ARG A 19 -3.33 -15.38 -8.83
N GLN A 20 -2.52 -15.79 -7.86
CA GLN A 20 -2.68 -15.37 -6.47
C GLN A 20 -2.43 -13.86 -6.35
N PRO A 21 -3.38 -13.06 -5.83
CA PRO A 21 -3.17 -11.64 -5.59
C PRO A 21 -1.97 -11.39 -4.67
N VAL A 22 -1.26 -10.28 -4.89
CA VAL A 22 -0.09 -9.89 -4.10
C VAL A 22 -0.35 -8.56 -3.41
N ILE A 23 -0.27 -8.56 -2.08
CA ILE A 23 -0.30 -7.36 -1.24
C ILE A 23 1.14 -7.06 -0.82
N THR A 24 1.65 -5.91 -1.24
CA THR A 24 3.00 -5.48 -0.87
C THR A 24 2.94 -4.43 0.24
N VAL A 25 3.51 -4.75 1.39
CA VAL A 25 3.75 -3.80 2.48
C VAL A 25 5.02 -3.00 2.18
N VAL A 26 4.88 -1.68 2.07
CA VAL A 26 5.98 -0.74 1.86
C VAL A 26 6.48 -0.26 3.20
N VAL A 27 7.74 -0.54 3.49
CA VAL A 27 8.41 -0.13 4.73
C VAL A 27 9.20 1.15 4.45
N LEU A 28 8.64 2.30 4.83
CA LEU A 28 9.29 3.62 4.67
C LEU A 28 10.14 4.01 5.89
N GLY A 29 9.76 3.55 7.08
CA GLY A 29 10.48 3.81 8.33
C GLY A 29 10.79 2.54 9.11
N ASP A 30 11.05 2.71 10.41
CA ASP A 30 11.32 1.59 11.32
C ASP A 30 10.04 0.84 11.72
N GLU A 31 8.89 1.52 11.67
CA GLU A 31 7.59 0.97 12.04
C GLU A 31 6.72 0.70 10.81
N PHE A 32 6.18 -0.52 10.74
CA PHE A 32 5.24 -0.94 9.69
C PHE A 32 4.22 -1.98 10.19
N SER A 33 4.10 -2.14 11.52
CA SER A 33 3.23 -3.13 12.15
C SER A 33 1.76 -2.95 11.77
N GLY A 34 1.27 -1.71 11.67
CA GLY A 34 -0.09 -1.42 11.24
C GLY A 34 -0.32 -1.80 9.77
N ALA A 35 0.65 -1.49 8.90
CA ALA A 35 0.58 -1.88 7.48
C ALA A 35 0.62 -3.40 7.30
N MET A 36 1.44 -4.09 8.09
CA MET A 36 1.49 -5.54 8.11
C MET A 36 0.19 -6.16 8.63
N ALA A 37 -0.35 -5.66 9.75
CA ALA A 37 -1.60 -6.15 10.32
C ALA A 37 -2.76 -6.03 9.32
N TYR A 38 -2.89 -4.87 8.67
CA TYR A 38 -3.90 -4.66 7.62
C TYR A 38 -3.72 -5.61 6.42
N ALA A 39 -2.48 -5.82 5.97
CA ALA A 39 -2.19 -6.71 4.84
C ALA A 39 -2.52 -8.17 5.16
N LEU A 40 -2.17 -8.63 6.36
CA LEU A 40 -2.48 -9.99 6.83
C LEU A 40 -3.99 -10.17 7.01
N ASP A 41 -4.70 -9.20 7.58
CA ASP A 41 -6.15 -9.24 7.70
C ASP A 41 -6.82 -9.36 6.32
N CYS A 42 -6.40 -8.54 5.35
CA CYS A 42 -6.86 -8.68 3.96
C CYS A 42 -6.60 -10.08 3.39
N ALA A 43 -5.44 -10.67 3.68
CA ALA A 43 -5.04 -11.99 3.17
C ALA A 43 -5.85 -13.14 3.78
N LEU A 44 -6.46 -12.95 4.95
CA LEU A 44 -7.39 -13.91 5.55
C LEU A 44 -8.71 -14.00 4.77
N PHE A 45 -9.21 -12.87 4.27
CA PHE A 45 -10.49 -12.80 3.55
C PHE A 45 -10.36 -13.02 2.04
N MET A 46 -9.21 -12.68 1.47
CA MET A 46 -8.89 -12.90 0.07
C MET A 46 -7.54 -13.61 0.02
N PRO A 47 -7.44 -14.84 -0.52
CA PRO A 47 -6.20 -15.62 -0.50
C PRO A 47 -5.12 -14.90 -1.32
N ALA A 48 -4.34 -14.06 -0.64
CA ALA A 48 -3.35 -13.18 -1.22
C ALA A 48 -1.98 -13.44 -0.56
N SER A 49 -0.92 -13.35 -1.34
CA SER A 49 0.44 -13.40 -0.84
C SER A 49 0.81 -12.03 -0.27
N VAL A 50 1.33 -12.00 0.96
CA VAL A 50 1.83 -10.79 1.60
C VAL A 50 3.35 -10.79 1.55
N ARG A 51 3.95 -9.68 1.13
CA ARG A 51 5.39 -9.45 1.20
C ARG A 51 5.68 -8.06 1.72
N ALA A 52 6.80 -7.88 2.42
CA ALA A 52 7.28 -6.58 2.85
C ALA A 52 8.50 -6.18 2.02
N VAL A 53 8.55 -4.93 1.55
CA VAL A 53 9.67 -4.38 0.81
C VAL A 53 10.15 -3.09 1.45
N ARG A 54 11.45 -2.87 1.40
CA ARG A 54 12.08 -1.63 1.85
C ARG A 54 13.03 -1.16 0.77
N VAL A 55 12.99 0.11 0.36
CA VAL A 55 14.02 0.65 -0.52
C VAL A 55 15.05 1.40 0.33
N ARG A 56 16.31 0.97 0.26
CA ARG A 56 17.36 1.53 1.10
C ARG A 56 18.42 2.30 0.32
N PRO A 57 18.90 3.43 0.85
CA PRO A 57 20.28 3.83 0.63
C PRO A 57 21.21 2.81 1.33
N ARG A 58 22.23 2.34 0.60
CA ARG A 58 23.09 1.16 0.83
C ARG A 58 23.78 0.94 2.21
N SER A 59 23.45 1.61 3.33
CA SER A 59 24.36 1.59 4.50
C SER A 59 23.76 1.70 5.92
N ARG A 60 22.62 1.07 6.26
CA ARG A 60 22.20 1.00 7.68
C ARG A 60 22.00 -0.43 8.15
N LEU A 61 22.68 -0.77 9.25
CA LEU A 61 22.53 -2.02 10.00
C LEU A 61 21.13 -2.07 10.62
N GLU A 62 20.50 -3.24 10.54
CA GLU A 62 19.12 -3.48 10.98
C GLU A 62 18.99 -3.86 12.45
N ARG A 63 17.84 -3.53 13.05
CA ARG A 63 17.27 -4.34 14.12
C ARG A 63 16.64 -5.59 13.50
N PRO A 64 16.86 -6.79 14.06
CA PRO A 64 16.22 -8.00 13.56
C PRO A 64 14.69 -7.84 13.60
N CYS A 65 14.06 -7.94 12.43
CA CYS A 65 12.61 -8.03 12.31
C CYS A 65 12.23 -9.51 12.14
N PRO A 66 11.24 -10.02 12.88
CA PRO A 66 10.80 -11.41 12.72
C PRO A 66 10.12 -11.68 11.36
N ILE A 67 9.76 -10.62 10.64
CA ILE A 67 9.11 -10.72 9.32
C ILE A 67 10.16 -10.46 8.24
N PRO A 68 10.32 -11.34 7.25
CA PRO A 68 11.22 -11.10 6.12
C PRO A 68 10.84 -9.81 5.39
N VAL A 69 11.82 -8.93 5.21
CA VAL A 69 11.68 -7.70 4.43
C VAL A 69 12.67 -7.76 3.27
N ASP A 70 12.16 -7.63 2.05
CA ASP A 70 12.98 -7.58 0.85
C ASP A 70 13.61 -6.18 0.71
N ASP A 71 14.93 -6.10 0.91
CA ASP A 71 15.70 -4.88 0.71
C ASP A 71 15.98 -4.65 -0.78
N LEU A 72 15.40 -3.58 -1.31
CA LEU A 72 15.60 -3.11 -2.67
C LEU A 72 16.66 -2.01 -2.68
N SER A 73 17.54 -2.09 -3.68
CA SER A 73 18.52 -1.02 -3.95
C SER A 73 17.99 -0.03 -4.98
N GLY A 74 18.54 1.19 -4.97
CA GLY A 74 18.26 2.22 -5.98
C GLY A 74 17.42 3.39 -5.47
N VAL A 75 16.81 4.13 -6.40
CA VAL A 75 15.98 5.30 -6.11
C VAL A 75 14.61 4.83 -5.59
N PRO A 76 14.13 5.26 -4.40
CA PRO A 76 12.88 4.81 -3.79
C PRO A 76 11.68 4.82 -4.72
N SER A 77 11.38 5.96 -5.35
CA SER A 77 10.23 6.10 -6.24
C SER A 77 10.29 5.16 -7.45
N ALA A 78 11.45 5.06 -8.11
CA ALA A 78 11.64 4.18 -9.26
C ALA A 78 11.56 2.68 -8.89
N SER A 79 12.13 2.28 -7.75
CA SER A 79 12.07 0.89 -7.28
C SER A 79 10.65 0.51 -6.84
N LEU A 80 9.95 1.39 -6.13
CA LEU A 80 8.56 1.15 -5.72
C LEU A 80 7.60 1.17 -6.91
N ALA A 81 7.84 1.97 -7.95
CA ALA A 81 7.07 1.92 -9.18
C ALA A 81 7.17 0.53 -9.85
N LYS A 82 8.37 -0.07 -9.90
CA LYS A 82 8.55 -1.45 -10.40
C LYS A 82 7.80 -2.47 -9.55
N VAL A 83 7.89 -2.35 -8.22
CA VAL A 83 7.15 -3.21 -7.28
C VAL A 83 5.64 -3.10 -7.51
N SER A 84 5.13 -1.89 -7.73
CA SER A 84 3.71 -1.62 -7.94
C SER A 84 3.16 -2.31 -9.18
N ALA A 85 3.97 -2.46 -10.24
CA ALA A 85 3.56 -3.15 -11.46
C ALA A 85 3.30 -4.65 -11.25
N CYS A 86 3.84 -5.23 -10.18
CA CYS A 86 3.65 -6.65 -9.83
C CYS A 86 2.77 -6.84 -8.58
N SER A 87 2.20 -5.76 -8.04
CA SER A 87 1.39 -5.78 -6.83
C SER A 87 -0.06 -5.49 -7.17
N ASP A 88 -0.99 -6.19 -6.54
CA ASP A 88 -2.42 -5.92 -6.69
C ASP A 88 -2.86 -4.83 -5.70
N ARG A 89 -2.11 -4.66 -4.61
CA ARG A 89 -2.25 -3.57 -3.63
C ARG A 89 -0.91 -3.27 -2.97
N MET A 90 -0.64 -1.99 -2.72
CA MET A 90 0.45 -1.55 -1.87
C MET A 90 -0.13 -0.98 -0.58
N VAL A 91 0.47 -1.33 0.56
CA VAL A 91 0.04 -0.86 1.89
C VAL A 91 1.22 -0.16 2.54
N VAL A 92 1.00 1.02 3.11
CA VAL A 92 2.04 1.80 3.75
C VAL A 92 1.54 2.36 5.07
N GLN A 93 2.39 2.33 6.09
CA GLN A 93 2.09 2.94 7.38
C GLN A 93 2.51 4.41 7.32
N SER A 94 1.60 5.32 7.66
CA SER A 94 1.86 6.75 7.70
C SER A 94 1.94 7.21 9.16
N GLY A 95 3.13 7.58 9.62
CA GLY A 95 3.37 8.18 10.93
C GLY A 95 2.97 9.65 10.91
N GLY A 96 1.72 9.96 11.25
CA GLY A 96 1.14 11.28 11.04
C GLY A 96 1.95 12.45 11.63
N ARG A 97 2.33 13.39 10.75
CA ARG A 97 2.35 14.87 10.86
C ARG A 97 3.17 15.47 9.71
N ASP A 98 4.18 14.74 9.25
CA ASP A 98 4.93 15.03 8.03
C ASP A 98 4.63 13.97 6.97
N VAL A 99 4.21 14.42 5.78
CA VAL A 99 4.00 13.50 4.66
C VAL A 99 5.38 13.15 4.09
N ASP A 100 5.77 11.88 4.21
CA ASP A 100 6.98 11.37 3.59
C ASP A 100 6.98 11.71 2.07
N PRO A 101 7.99 12.41 1.53
CA PRO A 101 8.05 12.73 0.11
C PRO A 101 8.03 11.47 -0.77
N THR A 102 8.55 10.35 -0.27
CA THR A 102 8.46 9.03 -0.93
C THR A 102 7.01 8.57 -1.05
N LEU A 103 6.18 8.85 -0.05
CA LEU A 103 4.75 8.53 -0.08
C LEU A 103 3.99 9.38 -1.11
N LEU A 104 4.35 10.66 -1.26
CA LEU A 104 3.79 11.52 -2.31
C LEU A 104 4.16 11.01 -3.71
N ASP A 105 5.42 10.65 -3.91
CA ASP A 105 5.89 10.09 -5.17
C ASP A 105 5.23 8.74 -5.46
N LEU A 106 5.08 7.89 -4.45
CA LEU A 106 4.41 6.60 -4.55
C LEU A 106 2.98 6.79 -5.10
N ARG A 107 2.18 7.67 -4.50
CA ARG A 107 0.81 7.94 -4.99
C ARG A 107 0.74 8.37 -6.45
N ARG A 108 1.77 9.05 -6.96
CA ARG A 108 1.81 9.61 -8.31
C ARG A 108 2.30 8.62 -9.37
N GLN A 109 3.14 7.65 -8.97
CA GLN A 109 3.91 6.83 -9.91
C GLN A 109 3.55 5.35 -9.87
N THR A 110 2.69 4.90 -8.95
CA THR A 110 2.32 3.50 -8.83
C THR A 110 1.33 3.05 -9.89
N SER A 111 1.49 1.79 -10.31
CA SER A 111 0.53 1.05 -11.16
C SER A 111 -0.49 0.25 -10.35
N SER A 112 -0.41 0.26 -9.02
CA SER A 112 -1.33 -0.43 -8.09
C SER A 112 -1.93 0.53 -7.06
N PRO A 113 -3.15 0.27 -6.54
CA PRO A 113 -3.70 1.04 -5.44
C PRO A 113 -2.78 1.10 -4.22
N VAL A 114 -2.67 2.28 -3.62
CA VAL A 114 -1.91 2.54 -2.40
C VAL A 114 -2.89 2.76 -1.25
N VAL A 115 -2.79 1.94 -0.21
CA VAL A 115 -3.56 2.05 1.02
C VAL A 115 -2.64 2.55 2.12
N GLU A 116 -3.00 3.68 2.71
CA GLU A 116 -2.31 4.24 3.85
C GLU A 116 -3.06 3.90 5.12
N VAL A 117 -2.32 3.42 6.12
CA VAL A 117 -2.85 3.05 7.42
C VAL A 117 -2.09 3.73 8.54
N ASP A 118 -2.72 3.82 9.71
CA ASP A 118 -2.06 4.23 10.95
C ASP A 118 -1.27 3.07 11.60
N GLY A 119 -0.68 3.31 12.78
CA GLY A 119 0.05 2.28 13.54
C GLY A 119 -0.81 1.11 14.03
N ASN A 120 -2.14 1.26 14.03
CA ASN A 120 -3.11 0.23 14.41
C ASN A 120 -3.65 -0.54 13.20
N GLY A 121 -3.23 -0.19 11.97
CA GLY A 121 -3.75 -0.79 10.74
C GLY A 121 -5.10 -0.22 10.30
N VAL A 122 -5.55 0.89 10.88
CA VAL A 122 -6.77 1.59 10.45
C VAL A 122 -6.48 2.35 9.16
N VAL A 123 -7.32 2.15 8.14
CA VAL A 123 -7.18 2.86 6.86
C VAL A 123 -7.39 4.35 7.07
N MET A 124 -6.42 5.13 6.63
CA MET A 124 -6.43 6.59 6.66
C MET A 124 -6.73 7.17 5.28
N ARG A 125 -6.28 6.51 4.21
CA ARG A 125 -6.44 6.95 2.83
C ARG A 125 -6.27 5.80 1.85
N VAL A 126 -6.98 5.89 0.73
CA VAL A 126 -6.78 5.02 -0.44
C VAL A 126 -6.53 5.90 -1.66
N SER A 127 -5.47 5.61 -2.40
CA SER A 127 -5.11 6.27 -3.65
C SER A 127 -5.03 5.26 -4.78
N ASP A 128 -5.51 5.64 -5.95
CA ASP A 128 -5.54 4.76 -7.14
C ASP A 128 -4.60 5.27 -8.23
N PRO A 129 -4.01 4.37 -9.03
CA PRO A 129 -3.14 4.72 -10.15
C PRO A 129 -3.76 5.70 -11.15
N ARG A 130 -5.09 5.75 -11.27
CA ARG A 130 -5.80 6.68 -12.16
C ARG A 130 -5.87 8.12 -11.61
N GLY A 131 -5.29 8.38 -10.45
CA GLY A 131 -5.10 9.72 -9.89
C GLY A 131 -6.16 10.18 -8.89
N TRP A 132 -7.15 9.35 -8.56
CA TRP A 132 -8.07 9.66 -7.46
C TRP A 132 -7.48 9.25 -6.11
N SER A 133 -7.79 10.02 -5.06
CA SER A 133 -7.37 9.72 -3.70
C SER A 133 -8.49 10.11 -2.74
N MET A 134 -8.88 9.17 -1.88
CA MET A 134 -9.98 9.33 -0.93
C MET A 134 -9.45 9.13 0.49
N PRO A 135 -9.56 10.11 1.39
CA PRO A 135 -9.32 9.87 2.81
C PRO A 135 -10.40 8.90 3.31
N ALA A 136 -10.03 8.00 4.22
CA ALA A 136 -11.01 7.21 4.92
C ALA A 136 -11.90 8.15 5.74
N VAL A 137 -13.22 7.96 5.64
CA VAL A 137 -14.19 8.71 6.45
C VAL A 137 -14.25 8.04 7.82
N GLY A 138 -13.18 8.16 8.60
CA GLY A 138 -13.11 7.70 9.98
C GLY A 138 -13.46 8.85 10.91
N ARG A 139 -14.57 8.73 11.65
CA ARG A 139 -14.90 9.63 12.75
C ARG A 139 -13.77 9.60 13.79
N HIS A 140 -12.91 10.60 13.81
CA HIS A 140 -12.24 10.99 15.04
C HIS A 140 -13.27 11.75 15.89
N ALA A 141 -14.10 11.00 16.61
CA ALA A 141 -14.68 11.48 17.85
C ALA A 141 -13.68 11.14 18.95
N GLY A 142 -12.97 12.15 19.45
CA GLY A 142 -11.93 12.04 20.46
C GLY A 142 -11.15 13.33 20.56
#